data_AF-A0A2H0VQ48-F1
#
_entry.id   AF-A0A2H0VQ48-F1
#
_cell.length_a   1.000
_cell.length_b   1.000
_cell.length_c   1.000
_cell.angle_alpha   90.00
_cell.angle_beta   90.00
_cell.angle_gamma   90.00
#
_symmetry.space_group_name_H-M   'P 1'
#
loop_
_entity.id
_entity.type
_entity.pdbx_description
1 polymer ?
#
loop_
_entity_poly.entity_id
_entity_poly.type
_entity_poly.pdbx_seq_one_letter_code
_entity_poly.pdbx_strand_id
1 'polypeptide(L)'
;MRYLLEFIATFLVLWGLHFLIKYLFMKKFDKVTSSIFSFVIVTLLAFLTISYLLKFPYPAAFYLPVLLFFLIIDLRDSMKSS
;
A
#
# COMPACT_ATOMS: atom_id res chain seq x y z
N MET A 1 -22.57 2.98 6.78
CA MET A 1 -22.36 3.73 5.53
C MET A 1 -21.10 4.59 5.59
N ARG A 2 -20.98 5.56 6.52
CA ARG A 2 -19.82 6.46 6.63
C ARG A 2 -18.46 5.72 6.73
N TYR A 3 -18.36 4.71 7.59
CA TYR A 3 -17.13 3.93 7.79
C TYR A 3 -16.71 3.10 6.57
N LEU A 4 -17.67 2.61 5.77
CA LEU A 4 -17.37 1.87 4.54
C LEU A 4 -16.78 2.81 3.48
N LEU A 5 -17.32 4.02 3.40
CA LEU A 5 -16.86 5.03 2.44
C LEU A 5 -15.47 5.56 2.81
N GLU A 6 -15.23 5.76 4.10
CA GLU A 6 -13.93 6.10 4.68
C GLU A 6 -12.89 4.99 4.47
N PHE A 7 -13.30 3.72 4.60
CA PHE A 7 -12.46 2.57 4.31
C PHE A 7 -12.06 2.52 2.82
N ILE A 8 -13.02 2.68 1.91
CA ILE A 8 -12.77 2.71 0.45
C ILE A 8 -11.87 3.89 0.07
N ALA A 9 -12.09 5.07 0.65
CA ALA A 9 -11.25 6.24 0.39
C ALA A 9 -9.81 6.02 0.85
N THR A 10 -9.62 5.51 2.07
CA THR A 10 -8.29 5.18 2.61
C THR A 10 -7.59 4.12 1.77
N PHE A 11 -8.34 3.11 1.33
CA PHE A 11 -7.87 2.05 0.46
C PHE A 11 -7.40 2.59 -0.90
N LEU A 12 -8.18 3.45 -1.55
CA LEU A 12 -7.81 4.08 -2.82
C LEU A 12 -6.56 4.96 -2.68
N VAL A 13 -6.43 5.69 -1.58
CA VAL A 13 -5.26 6.53 -1.32
C VAL A 13 -4.00 5.67 -1.15
N LEU A 14 -4.05 4.62 -0.33
CA LEU A 14 -2.91 3.72 -0.11
C LEU A 14 -2.51 2.98 -1.38
N TRP A 15 -3.49 2.52 -2.16
CA TRP A 15 -3.24 1.90 -3.46
C TRP A 15 -2.55 2.89 -4.41
N GLY A 16 -3.11 4.09 -4.57
CA GLY A 16 -2.55 5.12 -5.44
C GLY A 16 -1.11 5.46 -5.06
N LEU A 17 -0.84 5.57 -3.76
CA LEU A 17 0.50 5.81 -3.23
C LEU A 17 1.45 4.66 -3.57
N HIS A 18 1.01 3.40 -3.41
CA HIS A 18 1.81 2.22 -3.73
C HIS A 18 2.19 2.19 -5.21
N PHE A 19 1.25 2.47 -6.12
CA PHE A 19 1.56 2.53 -7.55
C PHE A 19 2.48 3.68 -7.92
N LEU A 20 2.25 4.87 -7.35
CA LEU A 20 3.08 6.04 -7.59
C LEU A 20 4.53 5.79 -7.16
N ILE A 21 4.73 5.30 -5.93
CA ILE A 21 6.06 5.02 -5.39
C ILE A 21 6.70 3.89 -6.21
N LYS A 22 5.99 2.80 -6.49
CA LYS A 22 6.51 1.71 -7.33
C LYS A 22 7.01 2.25 -8.68
N TYR A 23 6.23 3.08 -9.35
CA TYR A 23 6.60 3.65 -10.65
C TYR A 23 7.85 4.55 -10.55
N LEU A 24 8.00 5.32 -9.47
CA LEU A 24 9.20 6.10 -9.22
C LEU A 24 10.43 5.22 -9.01
N PHE A 25 10.30 4.12 -8.25
CA PHE A 25 11.40 3.19 -8.00
C PHE A 25 11.76 2.34 -9.23
N MET A 26 10.80 2.02 -10.10
CA MET A 26 11.03 1.29 -11.35
C MET A 26 11.97 2.02 -12.32
N LYS A 27 12.22 3.32 -12.14
CA LYS A 27 13.24 4.05 -12.90
C LYS A 27 14.67 3.71 -12.51
N LYS A 28 14.87 3.14 -11.32
CA LYS A 28 16.20 2.86 -10.73
C LYS A 28 16.41 1.40 -10.36
N PHE A 29 15.34 0.65 -10.12
CA PHE A 29 15.38 -0.73 -9.65
C PHE A 29 14.52 -1.64 -10.53
N ASP A 30 14.74 -2.95 -10.42
CA ASP A 30 13.90 -3.96 -11.04
C ASP A 30 12.47 -3.94 -10.45
N LYS A 31 11.52 -4.59 -11.14
CA LYS A 31 10.09 -4.57 -10.77
C LYS A 31 9.84 -5.15 -9.38
N VAL A 32 10.55 -6.21 -9.00
CA VAL A 32 10.37 -6.92 -7.72
C VAL A 32 10.87 -6.02 -6.59
N THR A 33 12.09 -5.52 -6.70
CA THR A 33 12.69 -4.61 -5.73
C THR A 33 11.86 -3.32 -5.58
N SER A 34 11.35 -2.77 -6.68
CA SER A 34 10.48 -1.59 -6.66
C SER A 34 9.15 -1.84 -5.94
N SER A 35 8.56 -3.02 -6.12
CA SER A 35 7.32 -3.41 -5.45
C SER A 35 7.52 -3.54 -3.94
N ILE A 36 8.61 -4.22 -3.51
CA ILE A 36 8.98 -4.36 -2.10
C ILE A 36 9.24 -3.00 -1.45
N PHE A 37 10.05 -2.14 -2.07
CA PHE A 37 10.34 -0.81 -1.52
C PHE A 37 9.08 0.05 -1.41
N SER A 38 8.24 0.03 -2.44
CA SER A 38 6.96 0.74 -2.40
C SER A 38 6.10 0.27 -1.23
N PHE A 39 5.98 -1.04 -1.04
CA PHE A 39 5.21 -1.60 0.07
C PHE A 39 5.75 -1.20 1.44
N VAL A 40 7.07 -1.26 1.65
CA VAL A 40 7.70 -0.85 2.91
C VAL A 40 7.43 0.63 3.21
N ILE A 41 7.59 1.50 2.22
CA ILE A 41 7.36 2.95 2.38
C ILE A 41 5.88 3.24 2.67
N VAL A 42 4.95 2.64 1.91
CA VAL A 42 3.50 2.83 2.12
C VAL A 42 3.09 2.30 3.49
N THR A 43 3.64 1.17 3.93
CA THR A 43 3.35 0.60 5.26
C THR A 43 3.88 1.50 6.38
N LEU A 44 5.09 2.04 6.24
CA LEU A 44 5.64 3.01 7.19
C LEU A 44 4.82 4.29 7.23
N LEU A 45 4.41 4.82 6.08
CA LEU A 45 3.56 6.01 6.00
C LEU A 45 2.19 5.76 6.63
N ALA A 46 1.57 4.60 6.35
CA ALA A 46 0.32 4.19 6.96
C ALA A 46 0.47 4.08 8.50
N PHE A 47 1.57 3.50 8.98
CA PHE A 47 1.87 3.38 10.40
C PHE A 47 2.11 4.72 11.09
N LEU A 48 2.81 5.66 10.44
CA LEU A 48 3.06 7.00 10.99
C LEU A 48 1.78 7.87 10.97
N THR A 49 0.94 7.69 9.95
CA THR A 49 -0.34 8.40 9.83
C THR A 49 -1.44 7.77 10.69
N ILE A 50 -1.24 6.59 11.30
CA ILE A 50 -2.13 6.04 12.35
C ILE A 50 -2.48 7.09 13.38
N SER A 51 -1.50 7.84 13.89
CA SER A 51 -1.76 8.79 14.97
C SER A 51 -2.68 9.94 14.56
N TYR A 52 -2.69 10.29 13.27
CA TYR A 52 -3.63 11.26 12.67
C TYR A 52 -4.95 10.61 12.22
N LEU A 53 -4.91 9.33 11.87
CA LEU A 53 -6.04 8.47 11.51
C LEU A 53 -6.72 7.85 12.74
N LEU A 54 -6.25 8.03 13.98
CA LEU A 54 -6.88 7.50 15.22
C LEU A 54 -8.23 8.17 15.54
N LYS A 55 -8.68 9.14 14.73
CA LYS A 55 -10.09 9.54 14.67
C LYS A 55 -10.96 8.58 13.83
N PHE A 56 -10.36 7.70 13.04
CA PHE A 56 -11.01 6.57 12.38
C PHE A 56 -11.06 5.39 13.36
N PRO A 57 -12.19 4.68 13.45
CA PRO A 57 -12.44 3.70 14.50
C PRO A 57 -11.66 2.37 14.36
N TYR A 58 -10.86 2.18 13.31
CA TYR A 58 -10.18 0.91 13.04
C TYR A 58 -8.66 1.07 13.06
N PRO A 59 -7.93 0.23 13.82
CA PRO A 59 -6.48 0.25 13.84
C PRO A 59 -5.89 -0.10 12.47
N ALA A 60 -4.71 0.43 12.13
CA ALA A 60 -4.04 0.12 10.86
C ALA A 60 -3.83 -1.38 10.60
N ALA A 61 -3.83 -2.18 11.66
CA ALA A 61 -3.85 -3.63 11.60
C ALA A 61 -4.97 -4.19 10.69
N PHE A 62 -6.07 -3.46 10.49
CA PHE A 62 -7.16 -3.86 9.59
C PHE A 62 -6.82 -3.67 8.10
N TYR A 63 -5.94 -2.74 7.77
CA TYR A 63 -5.53 -2.44 6.39
C TYR A 63 -4.28 -3.21 5.96
N LEU A 64 -3.49 -3.69 6.92
CA LEU A 64 -2.25 -4.46 6.68
C LEU A 64 -2.47 -5.74 5.86
N PRO A 65 -3.49 -6.59 6.14
CA PRO A 65 -3.72 -7.83 5.37
C PRO A 65 -4.07 -7.52 3.91
N VAL A 66 -4.77 -6.41 3.70
CA VAL A 66 -5.17 -5.96 2.38
C VAL A 66 -3.94 -5.48 1.58
N LEU A 67 -3.09 -4.66 2.20
CA LEU A 67 -1.81 -4.24 1.60
C LEU A 67 -0.91 -5.44 1.27
N LEU A 68 -0.84 -6.44 2.16
CA LEU A 68 -0.10 -7.67 1.94
C LEU A 68 -0.63 -8.48 0.75
N PHE A 69 -1.96 -8.58 0.61
CA PHE A 69 -2.57 -9.26 -0.54
C PHE A 69 -2.20 -8.59 -1.86
N PHE A 70 -2.22 -7.25 -1.91
CA PHE A 70 -1.78 -6.51 -3.09
C PHE A 70 -0.31 -6.70 -3.40
N LEU A 71 0.55 -6.68 -2.38
CA LEU A 71 1.96 -6.97 -2.57
C LEU A 71 2.18 -8.36 -3.19
N ILE A 72 1.47 -9.39 -2.69
CA ILE A 72 1.62 -10.76 -3.19
C ILE A 72 1.21 -10.86 -4.67
N ILE A 73 0.11 -10.22 -5.06
CA ILE A 73 -0.34 -10.17 -6.46
C ILE A 73 0.70 -9.44 -7.31
N ASP A 74 1.15 -8.28 -6.86
CA ASP A 74 2.06 -7.42 -7.61
C ASP A 74 3.44 -8.08 -7.80
N LEU A 75 3.93 -8.80 -6.79
CA LEU A 75 5.15 -9.62 -6.86
C LEU A 75 4.98 -10.77 -7.84
N ARG A 76 3.87 -11.52 -7.75
CA ARG A 76 3.57 -12.63 -8.66
C ARG A 76 3.58 -12.18 -10.12
N ASP A 77 2.94 -11.06 -10.42
CA ASP A 77 2.86 -10.56 -11.79
C ASP A 77 4.20 -9.97 -12.25
N SER A 78 4.96 -9.35 -11.35
CA SER A 78 6.30 -8.86 -11.64
C SER A 78 7.25 -10.00 -12.01
N MET A 79 7.20 -11.13 -11.29
CA MET A 79 8.03 -12.32 -11.53
C MET A 79 7.70 -13.07 -12.82
N LYS A 80 6.46 -12.99 -13.33
CA LYS A 80 6.07 -13.62 -14.60
C LYS A 80 6.50 -12.84 -15.84
N SER A 81 6.93 -11.58 -15.66
CA SER A 81 7.22 -10.64 -16.75
C SER A 81 8.72 -10.41 -16.98
N SER A 82 9.58 -11.18 -16.30
CA SER A 82 11.05 -11.14 -16.39
C SER A 82 11.57 -12.47 -16.93
#